data_AF-A0A9N9H3V4-F1
#
_entry.id   AF-A0A9N9H3V4-F1
#
_cell.length_a   1.000
_cell.length_b   1.000
_cell.length_c   1.000
_cell.angle_alpha   90.00
_cell.angle_beta   90.00
_cell.angle_gamma   90.00
#
_symmetry.space_group_name_H-M   'P 1'
#
loop_
_entity.id
_entity.type
_entity.pdbx_description
1 polymer ?
#
loop_
_entity_poly.entity_id
_entity_poly.type
_entity_poly.pdbx_seq_one_letter_code
_entity_poly.pdbx_strand_id
1 'polypeptide(L)'
;MEILPAIGIKLKYQNKAFFRCFTNRHETCPAHQNEFMYLLGRATDRYKQAYGAYVINKKNKNQIYDKLRKKLEINFLTNTDFIILDSFEIMQLIFFVAGFARLQNDLKFEELRKRINELKSDLLIQPPEHYDMIPKEIREALEYTLPIRDRRFTGEVVSSLRGIYKFDRLPETYIEDSRIPIPSYPSEFRKEFKKFFLVTDRADLKKAKDWKEELRKFYSFFQLSESFFDLLPKKLELPLTYQELTLRLRRMFPFCPKDSEDFKEHVNKLRKVYAFKYLPNDYVINKKRLPENPRDLKINVKEGFPIKSRTEALNFIKSIPSYYRIPNPMPAKYIEVNYTQLEDLPEEWEEVKKIEIIKIKRFGDKRLPSDLEKLNKDLKQKEPEFQWSFPITLQDKVPEG
;
A
#
# COMPACT_ATOMS: atom_id res chain seq x y z
N MET A 1 -37.55 -27.85 -18.72
CA MET A 1 -37.35 -27.12 -19.99
C MET A 1 -35.86 -27.13 -20.22
N GLU A 2 -35.41 -27.95 -21.16
CA GLU A 2 -33.99 -28.06 -21.47
C GLU A 2 -33.50 -26.76 -22.14
N ILE A 3 -32.29 -26.34 -21.78
CA ILE A 3 -31.64 -25.19 -22.39
C ILE A 3 -31.08 -25.66 -23.72
N LEU A 4 -31.52 -25.02 -24.81
CA LEU A 4 -31.04 -25.37 -26.14
C LEU A 4 -29.57 -24.93 -26.33
N PRO A 5 -28.78 -25.63 -27.18
CA PRO A 5 -27.32 -25.49 -27.20
C PRO A 5 -26.80 -24.08 -27.48
N ALA A 6 -27.36 -23.35 -28.46
CA ALA A 6 -26.86 -22.02 -28.80
C ALA A 6 -27.18 -21.00 -27.69
N ILE A 7 -28.35 -21.10 -27.05
CA ILE A 7 -28.67 -20.32 -25.85
C ILE A 7 -27.69 -20.69 -24.72
N GLY A 8 -27.50 -21.98 -24.45
CA GLY A 8 -26.61 -22.47 -23.41
C GLY A 8 -25.17 -21.96 -23.55
N ILE A 9 -24.64 -21.94 -24.77
CA ILE A 9 -23.32 -21.37 -25.07
C ILE A 9 -23.28 -19.88 -24.71
N LYS A 10 -24.30 -19.09 -25.09
CA LYS A 10 -24.30 -17.65 -24.79
C LYS A 10 -24.42 -17.37 -23.28
N LEU A 11 -25.16 -18.20 -22.54
CA LEU A 11 -25.27 -18.11 -21.09
C LEU A 11 -23.97 -18.51 -20.39
N LYS A 12 -23.33 -19.60 -20.84
CA LYS A 12 -22.01 -20.05 -20.36
C LYS A 12 -20.95 -18.95 -20.47
N TYR A 13 -20.94 -18.21 -21.58
CA TYR A 13 -20.03 -17.09 -21.81
C TYR A 13 -20.56 -15.72 -21.31
N GLN A 14 -21.63 -15.70 -20.52
CA GLN A 14 -22.20 -14.49 -19.90
C GLN A 14 -22.41 -13.33 -20.89
N ASN A 15 -22.93 -13.64 -22.09
CA ASN A 15 -22.98 -12.66 -23.18
C ASN A 15 -24.02 -11.55 -22.91
N LYS A 16 -23.55 -10.37 -22.46
CA LYS A 16 -24.39 -9.19 -22.17
C LYS A 16 -25.13 -8.63 -23.39
N ALA A 17 -24.73 -9.00 -24.61
CA ALA A 17 -25.36 -8.60 -25.86
C ALA A 17 -26.38 -9.62 -26.38
N PHE A 18 -26.73 -10.66 -25.61
CA PHE A 18 -27.63 -11.75 -26.02
C PHE A 18 -28.84 -11.27 -26.85
N PHE A 19 -29.65 -10.36 -26.30
CA PHE A 19 -30.82 -9.80 -26.96
C PHE A 19 -30.49 -8.63 -27.89
N ARG A 20 -29.36 -7.95 -27.71
CA ARG A 20 -28.95 -6.82 -28.57
C ARG A 20 -28.54 -7.29 -29.96
N CYS A 21 -28.08 -8.53 -30.08
CA CYS A 21 -27.76 -9.15 -31.36
C CYS A 21 -28.99 -9.67 -32.11
N PHE A 22 -30.21 -9.50 -31.59
CA PHE A 22 -31.40 -9.98 -32.30
C PHE A 22 -31.64 -9.12 -33.54
N THR A 23 -31.91 -9.76 -34.68
CA THR A 23 -32.17 -9.10 -35.96
C THR A 23 -33.57 -9.46 -36.47
N ASN A 24 -34.18 -8.55 -37.23
CA ASN A 24 -35.47 -8.83 -37.87
C ASN A 24 -35.30 -9.54 -39.24
N ARG A 25 -34.06 -9.71 -39.71
CA ARG A 25 -33.77 -10.33 -41.02
C ARG A 25 -33.59 -11.83 -40.83
N HIS A 26 -34.44 -12.63 -41.47
CA HIS A 26 -34.42 -14.09 -41.33
C HIS A 26 -33.07 -14.71 -41.75
N GLU A 27 -32.45 -14.18 -42.81
CA GLU A 27 -31.16 -14.65 -43.33
C GLU A 27 -29.98 -14.44 -42.39
N THR A 28 -30.04 -13.42 -41.52
CA THR A 28 -28.96 -13.08 -40.59
C THR A 28 -29.31 -13.33 -39.13
N CYS A 29 -30.36 -14.11 -38.88
CA CYS A 29 -30.84 -14.42 -37.55
C CYS A 29 -29.85 -15.33 -36.82
N PRO A 30 -29.24 -14.90 -35.71
CA PRO A 30 -28.30 -15.73 -34.96
C PRO A 30 -28.96 -17.01 -34.42
N ALA A 31 -28.20 -18.09 -34.30
CA ALA A 31 -28.71 -19.39 -33.83
C ALA A 31 -29.43 -19.31 -32.46
N HIS A 32 -28.88 -18.54 -31.51
CA HIS A 32 -29.50 -18.36 -30.19
C HIS A 32 -30.82 -17.57 -30.25
N GLN A 33 -31.01 -16.71 -31.26
CA GLN A 33 -32.29 -16.04 -31.50
C GLN A 33 -33.32 -17.04 -32.05
N ASN A 34 -32.95 -17.88 -33.02
CA ASN A 34 -33.84 -18.91 -33.56
C ASN A 34 -34.35 -19.85 -32.46
N GLU A 35 -33.43 -20.34 -31.62
CA GLU A 35 -33.77 -21.17 -30.47
C GLU A 35 -34.69 -20.43 -29.48
N PHE A 36 -34.40 -19.17 -29.17
CA PHE A 36 -35.23 -18.39 -28.25
C PHE A 36 -36.65 -18.17 -28.82
N MET A 37 -36.76 -17.86 -30.10
CA MET A 37 -38.05 -17.66 -30.78
C MET A 37 -38.85 -18.95 -30.86
N TYR A 38 -38.19 -20.09 -31.08
CA TYR A 38 -38.82 -21.41 -31.00
C TYR A 38 -39.41 -21.68 -29.60
N LEU A 39 -38.64 -21.41 -28.53
CA LEU A 39 -39.14 -21.54 -27.16
C LEU A 39 -40.29 -20.59 -26.85
N LEU A 40 -40.23 -19.36 -27.38
CA LEU A 40 -41.30 -18.37 -27.26
C LEU A 40 -42.57 -18.81 -27.98
N GLY A 41 -42.45 -19.40 -29.17
CA GLY A 41 -43.57 -19.98 -29.91
C GLY A 41 -44.26 -21.07 -29.09
N ARG A 42 -43.50 -22.05 -28.58
CA ARG A 42 -44.04 -23.10 -27.73
C ARG A 42 -44.72 -22.58 -26.46
N ALA A 43 -44.15 -21.54 -25.82
CA ALA A 43 -44.74 -20.93 -24.64
C ALA A 43 -46.04 -20.19 -24.97
N THR A 44 -46.10 -19.54 -26.13
CA THR A 44 -47.29 -18.87 -26.68
C THR A 44 -48.38 -19.89 -26.96
N ASP A 45 -48.07 -21.00 -27.62
CA ASP A 45 -49.05 -22.03 -27.97
C ASP A 45 -49.63 -22.72 -26.73
N ARG A 46 -48.78 -23.02 -25.74
CA ARG A 46 -49.25 -23.53 -24.43
C ARG A 46 -50.18 -22.56 -23.72
N TYR A 47 -49.89 -21.26 -23.79
CA TYR A 47 -50.78 -20.24 -23.26
C TYR A 47 -52.13 -20.22 -24.01
N LYS A 48 -52.11 -20.24 -25.34
CA LYS A 48 -53.35 -20.30 -26.14
C LYS A 48 -54.21 -21.50 -25.79
N GLN A 49 -53.60 -22.68 -25.66
CA GLN A 49 -54.29 -23.91 -25.27
C GLN A 49 -54.88 -23.83 -23.86
N ALA A 50 -54.12 -23.31 -22.89
CA ALA A 50 -54.56 -23.23 -21.50
C ALA A 50 -55.73 -22.25 -21.28
N TYR A 51 -55.85 -21.21 -22.11
CA TYR A 51 -56.87 -20.16 -21.96
C TYR A 51 -57.90 -20.16 -23.10
N GLY A 52 -57.90 -21.14 -24.00
CA GLY A 52 -58.80 -21.21 -25.16
C GLY A 52 -58.69 -20.01 -26.11
N ALA A 53 -57.55 -19.33 -26.16
CA ALA A 53 -57.37 -18.09 -26.92
C ALA A 53 -56.77 -18.34 -28.30
N TYR A 54 -57.38 -17.82 -29.37
CA TYR A 54 -56.83 -17.92 -30.73
C TYR A 54 -55.70 -16.90 -30.98
N VAL A 55 -55.85 -15.68 -30.45
CA VAL A 55 -54.91 -14.56 -30.60
C VAL A 55 -54.42 -14.08 -29.24
N ILE A 56 -53.14 -13.71 -29.15
CA ILE A 56 -52.56 -13.13 -27.93
C ILE A 56 -52.31 -11.63 -28.17
N ASN A 57 -52.80 -10.79 -27.26
CA ASN A 57 -52.52 -9.37 -27.30
C ASN A 57 -51.03 -9.06 -26.99
N LYS A 58 -50.57 -7.85 -27.33
CA LYS A 58 -49.17 -7.44 -27.12
C LYS A 58 -48.74 -7.54 -25.65
N LYS A 59 -49.63 -7.21 -24.71
CA LYS A 59 -49.36 -7.25 -23.26
C LYS A 59 -49.03 -8.66 -22.78
N ASN A 60 -49.85 -9.64 -23.13
CA ASN A 60 -49.68 -11.04 -22.77
C ASN A 60 -48.44 -11.64 -23.46
N LYS A 61 -48.19 -11.28 -24.72
CA LYS A 61 -46.97 -11.69 -25.43
C LYS A 61 -45.70 -11.18 -24.72
N ASN A 62 -45.69 -9.91 -24.29
CA ASN A 62 -44.58 -9.34 -23.52
C ASN A 62 -44.41 -10.04 -22.17
N GLN A 63 -45.52 -10.37 -21.47
CA GLN A 63 -45.45 -11.14 -20.22
C GLN A 63 -44.89 -12.55 -20.41
N ILE A 64 -45.29 -13.25 -21.48
CA ILE A 64 -44.74 -14.57 -21.81
C ILE A 64 -43.25 -14.46 -22.12
N TYR A 65 -42.85 -13.45 -22.89
CA TYR A 65 -41.45 -13.16 -23.18
C TYR A 65 -40.62 -12.95 -21.91
N ASP A 66 -41.08 -12.08 -21.00
CA ASP A 66 -40.38 -11.79 -19.75
C ASP A 66 -40.33 -13.02 -18.81
N LYS A 67 -41.42 -13.80 -18.74
CA LYS A 67 -41.44 -15.06 -17.97
C LYS A 67 -40.49 -16.10 -18.56
N LEU A 68 -40.43 -16.24 -19.88
CA LEU A 68 -39.50 -17.15 -20.56
C LEU A 68 -38.05 -16.76 -20.28
N ARG A 69 -37.75 -15.46 -20.41
CA ARG A 69 -36.43 -14.90 -20.11
C ARG A 69 -35.98 -15.22 -18.67
N LYS A 70 -36.84 -14.99 -17.68
CA LYS A 70 -36.58 -15.35 -16.27
C LYS A 70 -36.41 -16.87 -16.08
N LYS A 71 -37.23 -17.68 -16.76
CA LYS A 71 -37.20 -19.14 -16.64
C LYS A 71 -35.91 -19.75 -17.20
N LEU A 72 -35.37 -19.20 -18.30
CA LEU A 72 -34.09 -19.63 -18.86
C LEU A 72 -32.95 -19.45 -17.86
N GLU A 73 -32.88 -18.27 -17.24
CA GLU A 73 -31.82 -17.99 -16.25
C GLU A 73 -31.95 -18.83 -14.98
N ILE A 74 -33.17 -19.01 -14.46
CA ILE A 74 -33.38 -19.88 -13.29
C ILE A 74 -32.92 -21.29 -13.61
N ASN A 75 -33.30 -21.84 -14.77
CA ASN A 75 -32.87 -23.17 -15.16
C ASN A 75 -31.34 -23.25 -15.35
N PHE A 76 -30.71 -22.18 -15.84
CA PHE A 76 -29.26 -22.12 -16.02
C PHE A 76 -28.54 -22.12 -14.67
N LEU A 77 -28.99 -21.29 -13.72
CA LEU A 77 -28.46 -21.28 -12.36
C LEU A 77 -28.66 -22.62 -11.64
N THR A 78 -29.84 -23.24 -11.73
CA THR A 78 -30.09 -24.53 -11.07
C THR A 78 -29.28 -25.69 -11.64
N ASN A 79 -28.83 -25.56 -12.89
CA ASN A 79 -27.99 -26.56 -13.56
C ASN A 79 -26.49 -26.22 -13.46
N THR A 80 -26.12 -25.12 -12.80
CA THR A 80 -24.72 -24.73 -12.62
C THR A 80 -24.15 -25.39 -11.37
N ASP A 81 -22.98 -26.01 -11.51
CA ASP A 81 -22.24 -26.54 -10.37
C ASP A 81 -21.44 -25.42 -9.68
N PHE A 82 -22.00 -24.88 -8.60
CA PHE A 82 -21.36 -23.83 -7.79
C PHE A 82 -20.17 -24.32 -6.97
N ILE A 83 -19.96 -25.65 -6.85
CA ILE A 83 -18.84 -26.19 -6.08
C ILE A 83 -17.53 -25.87 -6.80
N ILE A 84 -17.53 -26.03 -8.12
CA ILE A 84 -16.36 -25.87 -9.00
C ILE A 84 -15.97 -24.39 -9.18
N LEU A 85 -16.95 -23.49 -9.15
CA LEU A 85 -16.74 -22.06 -9.42
C LEU A 85 -16.16 -21.31 -8.22
N ASP A 86 -15.28 -20.34 -8.46
CA ASP A 86 -14.80 -19.47 -7.39
C ASP A 86 -15.90 -18.48 -6.93
N SER A 87 -15.78 -17.94 -5.72
CA SER A 87 -16.82 -17.04 -5.18
C SER A 87 -17.04 -15.76 -6.00
N PHE A 88 -16.03 -15.32 -6.76
CA PHE A 88 -16.12 -14.16 -7.64
C PHE A 88 -16.87 -14.51 -8.93
N GLU A 89 -16.61 -15.66 -9.53
CA GLU A 89 -17.33 -16.20 -10.69
C GLU A 89 -18.79 -16.44 -10.38
N ILE A 90 -19.12 -17.04 -9.23
CA ILE A 90 -20.49 -17.24 -8.76
C ILE A 90 -21.22 -15.90 -8.68
N MET A 91 -20.57 -14.90 -8.11
CA MET A 91 -21.14 -13.58 -7.96
C MET A 91 -21.32 -12.87 -9.31
N GLN A 92 -20.34 -12.95 -10.22
CA GLN A 92 -20.50 -12.45 -11.59
C GLN A 92 -21.67 -13.12 -12.31
N LEU A 93 -21.83 -14.43 -12.14
CA LEU A 93 -22.93 -15.20 -12.69
C LEU A 93 -24.28 -14.71 -12.15
N ILE A 94 -24.39 -14.46 -10.84
CA ILE A 94 -25.61 -13.94 -10.22
C ILE A 94 -25.93 -12.53 -10.75
N PHE A 95 -24.95 -11.64 -10.86
CA PHE A 95 -25.18 -10.30 -11.42
C PHE A 95 -25.55 -10.34 -12.90
N PHE A 96 -24.90 -11.21 -13.68
CA PHE A 96 -25.23 -11.46 -15.08
C PHE A 96 -26.68 -11.92 -15.19
N VAL A 97 -27.08 -12.93 -14.42
CA VAL A 97 -28.44 -13.47 -14.39
C VAL A 97 -29.44 -12.41 -13.95
N ALA A 98 -29.14 -11.59 -12.93
CA ALA A 98 -30.04 -10.54 -12.49
C ALA A 98 -30.29 -9.49 -13.59
N GLY A 99 -29.23 -9.06 -14.28
CA GLY A 99 -29.33 -8.15 -15.41
C GLY A 99 -30.02 -8.79 -16.62
N PHE A 100 -29.73 -10.07 -16.88
CA PHE A 100 -30.40 -10.85 -17.90
C PHE A 100 -31.87 -11.03 -17.55
N ALA A 101 -32.29 -11.25 -16.32
CA ALA A 101 -33.68 -11.45 -15.96
C ALA A 101 -34.45 -10.12 -15.74
N ARG A 102 -33.78 -8.97 -15.85
CA ARG A 102 -34.28 -7.63 -15.46
C ARG A 102 -34.82 -7.61 -14.03
N LEU A 103 -34.13 -8.30 -13.12
CA LEU A 103 -34.42 -8.24 -11.70
C LEU A 103 -33.76 -6.99 -11.12
N GLN A 104 -34.49 -6.26 -10.28
CA GLN A 104 -33.86 -5.23 -9.45
C GLN A 104 -32.93 -5.95 -8.47
N ASN A 105 -31.67 -5.53 -8.45
CA ASN A 105 -30.68 -6.09 -7.54
C ASN A 105 -30.16 -4.97 -6.66
N ASP A 106 -30.65 -4.94 -5.42
CA ASP A 106 -30.23 -3.98 -4.41
C ASP A 106 -28.98 -4.46 -3.65
N LEU A 107 -28.53 -5.69 -3.90
CA LEU A 107 -27.37 -6.25 -3.23
C LEU A 107 -26.09 -5.60 -3.72
N LYS A 108 -25.31 -5.07 -2.77
CA LYS A 108 -23.97 -4.60 -3.05
C LYS A 108 -23.05 -5.78 -3.34
N PHE A 109 -22.07 -5.53 -4.21
CA PHE A 109 -21.08 -6.51 -4.65
C PHE A 109 -20.39 -7.23 -3.48
N GLU A 110 -19.92 -6.47 -2.48
CA GLU A 110 -19.18 -7.05 -1.34
C GLU A 110 -20.08 -7.87 -0.39
N GLU A 111 -21.33 -7.45 -0.19
CA GLU A 111 -22.28 -8.18 0.65
C GLU A 111 -22.62 -9.55 0.06
N LEU A 112 -22.81 -9.61 -1.27
CA LEU A 112 -23.05 -10.86 -1.97
C LEU A 112 -21.83 -11.78 -1.93
N ARG A 113 -20.63 -11.24 -2.18
CA ARG A 113 -19.37 -12.00 -2.10
C ARG A 113 -19.15 -12.60 -0.72
N LYS A 114 -19.41 -11.83 0.34
CA LYS A 114 -19.30 -12.29 1.73
C LYS A 114 -20.27 -13.46 2.00
N ARG A 115 -21.53 -13.33 1.62
CA ARG A 115 -22.54 -14.41 1.76
C ARG A 115 -22.16 -15.67 1.00
N ILE A 116 -21.62 -15.54 -0.22
CA ILE A 116 -21.16 -16.69 -1.00
C ILE A 116 -20.00 -17.39 -0.27
N ASN A 117 -19.03 -16.63 0.25
CA ASN A 117 -17.94 -17.20 1.02
C ASN A 117 -18.41 -17.90 2.29
N GLU A 118 -19.38 -17.33 3.01
CA GLU A 118 -19.99 -17.95 4.20
C GLU A 118 -20.65 -19.28 3.81
N LEU A 119 -21.50 -19.29 2.78
CA LEU A 119 -22.17 -20.50 2.28
C LEU A 119 -21.17 -21.56 1.81
N LYS A 120 -20.13 -21.19 1.05
CA LYS A 120 -19.07 -22.13 0.66
C LYS A 120 -18.34 -22.68 1.88
N SER A 121 -18.08 -21.85 2.88
CA SER A 121 -17.41 -22.26 4.12
C SER A 121 -18.27 -23.20 4.96
N ASP A 122 -19.59 -23.11 4.87
CA ASP A 122 -20.52 -24.00 5.60
C ASP A 122 -20.66 -25.38 4.96
N LEU A 123 -20.28 -25.52 3.68
CA LEU A 123 -20.18 -26.82 3.01
C LEU A 123 -18.89 -27.58 3.37
N LEU A 124 -17.90 -26.90 3.95
CA LEU A 124 -16.62 -27.50 4.32
C LEU A 124 -16.72 -28.26 5.65
N ILE A 125 -15.99 -29.37 5.77
CA ILE A 125 -15.99 -30.25 6.95
C ILE A 125 -14.86 -29.81 7.91
N GLN A 126 -14.99 -30.06 9.21
CA GLN A 126 -13.85 -29.86 10.12
C GLN A 126 -12.73 -30.86 9.80
N PRO A 127 -11.44 -30.46 9.84
CA PRO A 127 -10.36 -31.42 9.68
C PRO A 127 -10.34 -32.39 10.87
N PRO A 128 -9.95 -33.66 10.65
CA PRO A 128 -9.67 -34.58 11.74
C PRO A 128 -8.57 -34.06 12.67
N GLU A 129 -8.55 -34.54 13.93
CA GLU A 129 -7.49 -34.18 14.88
C GLU A 129 -6.12 -34.75 14.49
N HIS A 130 -6.10 -35.89 13.78
CA HIS A 130 -4.89 -36.57 13.32
C HIS A 130 -4.86 -36.68 11.80
N TYR A 131 -3.70 -36.37 11.20
CA TYR A 131 -3.52 -36.39 9.75
C TYR A 131 -3.74 -37.78 9.12
N ASP A 132 -3.54 -38.85 9.88
CA ASP A 132 -3.74 -40.23 9.41
C ASP A 132 -5.21 -40.58 9.15
N MET A 133 -6.14 -39.82 9.74
CA MET A 133 -7.58 -39.97 9.54
C MET A 133 -8.05 -39.31 8.23
N ILE A 134 -7.19 -38.57 7.52
CA ILE A 134 -7.54 -38.05 6.21
C ILE A 134 -7.60 -39.19 5.19
N PRO A 135 -8.68 -39.25 4.38
CA PRO A 135 -8.80 -40.21 3.28
C PRO A 135 -7.53 -40.26 2.43
N LYS A 136 -7.14 -41.47 2.04
CA LYS A 136 -5.87 -41.72 1.34
C LYS A 136 -5.81 -40.97 0.01
N GLU A 137 -6.95 -40.85 -0.67
CA GLU A 137 -7.12 -40.15 -1.94
C GLU A 137 -6.77 -38.66 -1.80
N ILE A 138 -7.18 -38.03 -0.69
CA ILE A 138 -6.85 -36.63 -0.40
C ILE A 138 -5.36 -36.51 -0.08
N ARG A 139 -4.80 -37.44 0.72
CA ARG A 139 -3.38 -37.44 1.07
C ARG A 139 -2.48 -37.60 -0.15
N GLU A 140 -2.87 -38.44 -1.10
CA GLU A 140 -2.13 -38.67 -2.35
C GLU A 140 -2.26 -37.51 -3.35
N ALA A 141 -3.35 -36.74 -3.27
CA ALA A 141 -3.55 -35.53 -4.07
C ALA A 141 -2.75 -34.32 -3.56
N LEU A 142 -2.24 -34.36 -2.32
CA LEU A 142 -1.39 -33.29 -1.79
C LEU A 142 -0.01 -33.35 -2.44
N GLU A 143 0.52 -32.20 -2.86
CA GLU A 143 1.88 -32.07 -3.39
C GLU A 143 2.95 -32.44 -2.34
N TYR A 144 2.62 -32.32 -1.05
CA TYR A 144 3.52 -32.62 0.06
C TYR A 144 2.87 -33.60 1.04
N THR A 145 3.69 -34.49 1.59
CA THR A 145 3.24 -35.50 2.53
C THR A 145 2.91 -34.91 3.90
N LEU A 146 1.89 -35.49 4.54
CA LEU A 146 1.60 -35.29 5.96
C LEU A 146 2.31 -36.37 6.79
N PRO A 147 2.87 -36.05 7.97
CA PRO A 147 2.91 -34.72 8.58
C PRO A 147 3.91 -33.78 7.89
N ILE A 148 3.65 -32.47 7.95
CA ILE A 148 4.44 -31.43 7.31
C ILE A 148 5.80 -31.33 8.01
N ARG A 149 6.87 -31.68 7.29
CA ARG A 149 8.25 -31.63 7.80
C ARG A 149 8.91 -30.27 7.73
N ASP A 150 8.72 -29.54 6.63
CA ASP A 150 9.23 -28.18 6.46
C ASP A 150 8.06 -27.19 6.52
N ARG A 151 8.12 -26.28 7.50
CA ARG A 151 7.10 -25.23 7.71
C ARG A 151 6.94 -24.29 6.51
N ARG A 152 7.89 -24.26 5.57
CA ARG A 152 7.76 -23.49 4.32
C ARG A 152 6.61 -23.99 3.45
N PHE A 153 6.34 -25.30 3.46
CA PHE A 153 5.28 -25.92 2.68
C PHE A 153 3.92 -25.89 3.39
N THR A 154 3.85 -25.35 4.61
CA THR A 154 2.58 -25.26 5.35
C THR A 154 1.56 -24.43 4.58
N GLY A 155 1.97 -23.36 3.89
CA GLY A 155 1.04 -22.54 3.10
C GLY A 155 0.37 -23.33 1.96
N GLU A 156 1.15 -24.10 1.21
CA GLU A 156 0.68 -24.88 0.07
C GLU A 156 -0.22 -26.03 0.54
N VAL A 157 0.19 -26.79 1.55
CA VAL A 157 -0.63 -27.86 2.13
C VAL A 157 -1.94 -27.32 2.70
N VAL A 158 -1.90 -26.19 3.42
CA VAL A 158 -3.11 -25.55 3.96
C VAL A 158 -4.02 -25.06 2.83
N SER A 159 -3.47 -24.51 1.75
CA SER A 159 -4.26 -24.08 0.59
C SER A 159 -5.04 -25.23 -0.03
N SER A 160 -4.39 -26.38 -0.21
CA SER A 160 -5.03 -27.59 -0.75
C SER A 160 -6.09 -28.15 0.20
N LEU A 161 -5.79 -28.23 1.50
CA LEU A 161 -6.74 -28.71 2.50
C LEU A 161 -7.95 -27.77 2.69
N ARG A 162 -7.79 -26.45 2.51
CA ARG A 162 -8.88 -25.47 2.59
C ARG A 162 -9.95 -25.63 1.51
N GLY A 163 -9.66 -26.38 0.44
CA GLY A 163 -10.69 -26.76 -0.54
C GLY A 163 -11.72 -27.76 0.00
N ILE A 164 -11.37 -28.48 1.07
CA ILE A 164 -12.16 -29.59 1.62
C ILE A 164 -12.56 -29.33 3.07
N TYR A 165 -11.65 -28.74 3.85
CA TYR A 165 -11.78 -28.59 5.28
C TYR A 165 -11.85 -27.12 5.73
N LYS A 166 -12.66 -26.85 6.75
CA LYS A 166 -12.79 -25.56 7.43
C LYS A 166 -11.92 -25.55 8.68
N PHE A 167 -10.89 -24.72 8.69
CA PHE A 167 -10.06 -24.53 9.88
C PHE A 167 -9.34 -23.18 9.90
N ASP A 168 -9.25 -22.60 11.10
CA ASP A 168 -8.47 -21.37 11.32
C ASP A 168 -6.99 -21.67 11.52
N ARG A 169 -6.70 -22.77 12.23
CA ARG A 169 -5.35 -23.27 12.51
C ARG A 169 -5.29 -24.75 12.24
N LEU A 170 -4.20 -25.19 11.62
CA LEU A 170 -3.95 -26.61 11.39
C LEU A 170 -3.59 -27.28 12.74
N PRO A 171 -4.13 -28.46 13.06
CA PRO A 171 -3.78 -29.15 14.30
C PRO A 171 -2.28 -29.46 14.36
N GLU A 172 -1.69 -29.46 15.57
CA GLU A 172 -0.24 -29.63 15.75
C GLU A 172 0.26 -30.99 15.24
N THR A 173 -0.60 -32.01 15.27
CA THR A 173 -0.31 -33.36 14.77
C THR A 173 0.04 -33.39 13.28
N TYR A 174 -0.39 -32.38 12.52
CA TYR A 174 -0.10 -32.25 11.09
C TYR A 174 1.28 -31.69 10.81
N ILE A 175 2.02 -31.25 11.84
CA ILE A 175 3.33 -30.64 11.70
C ILE A 175 4.33 -31.49 12.47
N GLU A 176 5.29 -32.08 11.77
CA GLU A 176 6.40 -32.78 12.38
C GLU A 176 7.44 -31.73 12.81
N ASP A 177 7.34 -31.23 14.05
CA ASP A 177 8.32 -30.27 14.57
C ASP A 177 9.62 -30.99 14.95
N SER A 178 10.46 -31.20 13.95
CA SER A 178 11.79 -31.84 14.09
C SER A 178 12.84 -30.97 14.82
N ARG A 179 12.44 -29.80 15.35
CA ARG A 179 13.35 -28.84 15.97
C ARG A 179 13.52 -29.09 17.46
N ILE A 180 14.77 -28.96 17.91
CA ILE A 180 15.14 -29.14 19.31
C ILE A 180 14.94 -27.80 20.06
N PRO A 181 14.56 -27.77 21.34
CA PRO A 181 14.60 -26.53 22.12
C PRO A 181 15.98 -25.87 22.05
N ILE A 182 15.99 -24.54 22.10
CA ILE A 182 17.24 -23.79 22.10
C ILE A 182 18.10 -24.14 23.33
N PRO A 183 19.41 -24.36 23.16
CA PRO A 183 20.32 -24.60 24.29
C PRO A 183 20.37 -23.38 25.23
N SER A 184 20.73 -23.59 26.49
CA SER A 184 20.82 -22.49 27.46
C SER A 184 22.09 -21.67 27.31
N TYR A 185 23.14 -22.26 26.72
CA TYR A 185 24.45 -21.64 26.57
C TYR A 185 24.93 -21.62 25.11
N PRO A 186 25.60 -20.54 24.64
CA PRO A 186 26.16 -20.45 23.29
C PRO A 186 27.12 -21.60 22.93
N SER A 187 27.82 -22.14 23.93
CA SER A 187 28.77 -23.25 23.78
C SER A 187 28.13 -24.56 23.35
N GLU A 188 26.83 -24.75 23.62
CA GLU A 188 26.06 -25.96 23.33
C GLU A 188 25.51 -25.99 21.90
N PHE A 189 25.58 -24.87 21.17
CA PHE A 189 25.19 -24.84 19.76
C PHE A 189 26.10 -25.70 18.89
N ARG A 190 25.51 -26.25 17.81
CA ARG A 190 26.28 -26.84 16.70
C ARG A 190 27.40 -25.89 16.26
N LYS A 191 28.56 -26.46 15.93
CA LYS A 191 29.79 -25.69 15.60
C LYS A 191 29.55 -24.60 14.54
N GLU A 192 28.70 -24.87 13.57
CA GLU A 192 28.33 -23.96 12.48
C GLU A 192 27.65 -22.66 12.97
N PHE A 193 26.92 -22.71 14.09
CA PHE A 193 26.14 -21.60 14.63
C PHE A 193 26.88 -20.83 15.73
N LYS A 194 27.97 -21.38 16.28
CA LYS A 194 28.78 -20.68 17.31
C LYS A 194 29.27 -19.31 16.81
N LYS A 195 29.54 -19.19 15.51
CA LYS A 195 29.97 -17.94 14.87
C LYS A 195 28.93 -16.81 14.95
N PHE A 196 27.65 -17.12 15.14
CA PHE A 196 26.58 -16.11 15.23
C PHE A 196 26.55 -15.35 16.55
N PHE A 197 27.22 -15.89 17.57
CA PHE A 197 27.18 -15.37 18.94
C PHE A 197 28.44 -14.59 19.34
N LEU A 198 29.49 -14.60 18.51
CA LEU A 198 30.74 -13.84 18.73
C LEU A 198 30.60 -12.34 18.42
N VAL A 199 29.40 -11.78 18.57
CA VAL A 199 29.11 -10.40 18.18
C VAL A 199 29.46 -9.44 19.30
N THR A 200 30.55 -8.70 19.09
CA THR A 200 31.03 -7.68 20.01
C THR A 200 30.49 -6.29 19.67
N ASP A 201 30.23 -6.00 18.38
CA ASP A 201 29.68 -4.73 17.92
C ASP A 201 28.15 -4.80 17.70
N ARG A 202 27.45 -3.79 18.19
CA ARG A 202 26.01 -3.61 17.95
C ARG A 202 25.68 -3.40 16.48
N ALA A 203 26.63 -2.92 15.66
CA ALA A 203 26.41 -2.79 14.22
C ALA A 203 26.14 -4.13 13.52
N ASP A 204 26.76 -5.22 14.01
CA ASP A 204 26.59 -6.57 13.48
C ASP A 204 25.26 -7.22 13.89
N LEU A 205 24.55 -6.67 14.87
CA LEU A 205 23.18 -7.09 15.20
C LEU A 205 22.20 -6.89 14.04
N LYS A 206 22.54 -6.09 13.02
CA LYS A 206 21.75 -6.02 11.78
C LYS A 206 21.64 -7.39 11.09
N LYS A 207 22.67 -8.23 11.18
CA LYS A 207 22.70 -9.60 10.64
C LYS A 207 21.99 -10.61 11.55
N ALA A 208 21.61 -10.22 12.77
CA ALA A 208 20.94 -11.10 13.72
C ALA A 208 19.56 -11.56 13.24
N LYS A 209 18.92 -10.82 12.32
CA LYS A 209 17.70 -11.27 11.66
C LYS A 209 17.96 -12.54 10.85
N ASP A 210 18.98 -12.49 9.98
CA ASP A 210 19.34 -13.60 9.10
C ASP A 210 19.78 -14.82 9.91
N TRP A 211 20.57 -14.62 10.97
CA TRP A 211 20.94 -15.72 11.87
C TRP A 211 19.76 -16.32 12.61
N LYS A 212 18.77 -15.51 13.04
CA LYS A 212 17.54 -16.03 13.64
C LYS A 212 16.75 -16.89 12.67
N GLU A 213 16.70 -16.50 11.40
CA GLU A 213 16.03 -17.27 10.35
C GLU A 213 16.74 -18.60 10.10
N GLU A 214 18.08 -18.62 10.08
CA GLU A 214 18.84 -19.87 9.99
C GLU A 214 18.69 -20.76 11.23
N LEU A 215 18.76 -20.20 12.43
CA LEU A 215 18.59 -20.95 13.68
C LEU A 215 17.19 -21.56 13.80
N ARG A 216 16.15 -20.86 13.35
CA ARG A 216 14.74 -21.34 13.37
C ARG A 216 14.50 -22.58 12.51
N LYS A 217 15.42 -22.94 11.61
CA LYS A 217 15.38 -24.19 10.85
C LYS A 217 15.70 -25.41 11.74
N PHE A 218 16.46 -25.22 12.81
CA PHE A 218 16.98 -26.32 13.65
C PHE A 218 16.50 -26.25 15.10
N TYR A 219 16.20 -25.06 15.61
CA TYR A 219 15.81 -24.85 16.99
C TYR A 219 14.45 -24.17 17.12
N SER A 220 13.69 -24.56 18.15
CA SER A 220 12.46 -23.90 18.56
C SER A 220 12.74 -22.87 19.65
N PHE A 221 12.48 -21.59 19.36
CA PHE A 221 12.59 -20.49 20.32
C PHE A 221 11.74 -19.28 19.90
N PHE A 222 11.26 -18.54 20.90
CA PHE A 222 10.55 -17.28 20.69
C PHE A 222 11.53 -16.10 20.57
N GLN A 223 12.46 -15.99 21.53
CA GLN A 223 13.45 -14.93 21.62
C GLN A 223 14.80 -15.49 22.08
N LEU A 224 15.89 -14.96 21.51
CA LEU A 224 17.25 -15.22 22.00
C LEU A 224 17.50 -14.37 23.24
N SER A 225 18.00 -14.97 24.31
CA SER A 225 18.42 -14.23 25.51
C SER A 225 19.53 -13.23 25.17
N GLU A 226 19.56 -12.07 25.87
CA GLU A 226 20.67 -11.11 25.74
C GLU A 226 22.01 -11.75 26.16
N SER A 227 21.97 -12.78 27.02
CA SER A 227 23.15 -13.54 27.46
C SER A 227 23.86 -14.31 26.34
N PHE A 228 23.27 -14.45 25.16
CA PHE A 228 23.92 -15.06 24.01
C PHE A 228 24.86 -14.10 23.27
N PHE A 229 24.86 -12.82 23.61
CA PHE A 229 25.65 -11.80 22.93
C PHE A 229 26.55 -11.07 23.92
N ASP A 230 27.86 -11.07 23.64
CA ASP A 230 28.85 -10.30 24.40
C ASP A 230 28.84 -8.82 23.98
N LEU A 231 27.68 -8.17 24.12
CA LEU A 231 27.51 -6.77 23.74
C LEU A 231 28.10 -5.85 24.80
N LEU A 232 28.78 -4.79 24.33
CA LEU A 232 29.15 -3.67 25.20
C LEU A 232 27.92 -3.11 25.94
N PRO A 233 28.10 -2.64 27.20
CA PRO A 233 27.01 -2.11 28.01
C PRO A 233 26.21 -1.03 27.27
N LYS A 234 24.91 -0.97 27.54
CA LYS A 234 24.03 0.06 26.96
C LYS A 234 24.55 1.44 27.36
N LYS A 235 24.81 2.29 26.36
CA LYS A 235 25.14 3.70 26.58
C LYS A 235 24.02 4.35 27.39
N LEU A 236 24.38 5.32 28.23
CA LEU A 236 23.42 6.03 29.07
C LEU A 236 22.49 6.89 28.20
N GLU A 237 21.26 7.09 28.62
CA GLU A 237 20.38 8.06 27.98
C GLU A 237 20.91 9.49 28.21
N LEU A 238 20.84 10.33 27.18
CA LEU A 238 21.25 11.72 27.31
C LEU A 238 20.25 12.43 28.24
N PRO A 239 20.71 13.11 29.30
CA PRO A 239 19.81 13.84 30.18
C PRO A 239 19.12 14.99 29.45
N LEU A 240 18.01 15.48 30.02
CA LEU A 240 17.27 16.60 29.43
C LEU A 240 18.02 17.92 29.56
N THR A 241 18.91 18.03 30.55
CA THR A 241 19.71 19.22 30.78
C THR A 241 21.20 18.93 30.79
N TYR A 242 22.00 19.83 30.22
CA TYR A 242 23.46 19.66 30.20
C TYR A 242 24.10 19.62 31.60
N GLN A 243 23.40 20.13 32.61
CA GLN A 243 23.85 20.15 34.00
C GLN A 243 23.95 18.76 34.63
N GLU A 244 23.25 17.77 34.07
CA GLU A 244 23.29 16.37 34.54
C GLU A 244 24.37 15.54 33.84
N LEU A 245 25.10 16.10 32.87
CA LEU A 245 26.20 15.42 32.22
C LEU A 245 27.33 15.06 33.20
N THR A 246 28.13 14.05 32.83
CA THR A 246 29.40 13.75 33.53
C THR A 246 30.27 15.01 33.62
N LEU A 247 31.01 15.15 34.72
CA LEU A 247 31.75 16.38 35.06
C LEU A 247 32.63 16.91 33.91
N ARG A 248 33.25 16.01 33.13
CA ARG A 248 34.09 16.37 31.97
C ARG A 248 33.27 16.98 30.83
N LEU A 249 32.10 16.41 30.53
CA LEU A 249 31.23 16.88 29.47
C LEU A 249 30.44 18.11 29.90
N ARG A 250 30.01 18.18 31.17
CA ARG A 250 29.27 19.33 31.73
C ARG A 250 29.98 20.67 31.52
N ARG A 251 31.32 20.70 31.62
CA ARG A 251 32.12 21.93 31.41
C ARG A 251 32.16 22.40 29.95
N MET A 252 31.82 21.53 29.00
CA MET A 252 31.82 21.84 27.57
C MET A 252 30.47 22.37 27.08
N PHE A 253 29.42 22.34 27.91
CA PHE A 253 28.06 22.72 27.52
C PHE A 253 27.48 23.78 28.48
N PRO A 254 26.63 24.70 28.00
CA PRO A 254 26.19 24.83 26.61
C PRO A 254 27.32 25.45 25.76
N PHE A 255 27.41 25.06 24.49
CA PHE A 255 28.47 25.56 23.60
C PHE A 255 27.89 26.38 22.44
N CYS A 256 28.70 27.31 21.91
CA CYS A 256 28.34 28.12 20.75
C CYS A 256 29.16 27.63 19.55
N PRO A 257 28.61 26.80 18.65
CA PRO A 257 29.36 26.22 17.54
C PRO A 257 29.94 27.31 16.64
N LYS A 258 31.24 27.20 16.35
CA LYS A 258 31.94 28.09 15.41
C LYS A 258 31.52 27.77 13.97
N ASP A 259 31.55 26.49 13.64
CA ASP A 259 31.19 25.93 12.33
C ASP A 259 30.52 24.54 12.50
N SER A 260 30.26 23.87 11.37
CA SER A 260 29.64 22.54 11.34
C SER A 260 30.55 21.43 11.87
N GLU A 261 31.87 21.56 11.78
CA GLU A 261 32.82 20.54 12.25
C GLU A 261 33.00 20.63 13.77
N ASP A 262 33.09 21.83 14.31
CA ASP A 262 33.09 22.10 15.76
C ASP A 262 31.83 21.53 16.42
N PHE A 263 30.66 21.70 15.79
CA PHE A 263 29.41 21.07 16.23
C PHE A 263 29.50 19.54 16.25
N LYS A 264 30.00 18.93 15.16
CA LYS A 264 30.16 17.46 15.08
C LYS A 264 31.12 16.94 16.13
N GLU A 265 32.21 17.65 16.41
CA GLU A 265 33.19 17.24 17.42
C GLU A 265 32.56 17.16 18.81
N HIS A 266 31.81 18.18 19.23
CA HIS A 266 31.12 18.21 20.51
C HIS A 266 30.05 17.11 20.60
N VAL A 267 29.28 16.89 19.54
CA VAL A 267 28.30 15.80 19.47
C VAL A 267 28.96 14.42 19.54
N ASN A 268 30.11 14.23 18.88
CA ASN A 268 30.86 12.98 18.91
C ASN A 268 31.40 12.67 20.31
N LYS A 269 31.85 13.70 21.06
CA LYS A 269 32.25 13.55 22.47
C LYS A 269 31.07 13.07 23.34
N LEU A 270 29.87 13.63 23.16
CA LEU A 270 28.66 13.15 23.83
C LEU A 270 28.30 11.71 23.44
N ARG A 271 28.34 11.39 22.13
CA ARG A 271 27.99 10.05 21.60
C ARG A 271 28.90 8.91 22.06
N LYS A 272 30.09 9.22 22.60
CA LYS A 272 30.97 8.20 23.22
C LYS A 272 30.34 7.62 24.49
N VAL A 273 29.64 8.43 25.26
CA VAL A 273 29.09 8.05 26.58
C VAL A 273 27.57 7.85 26.53
N TYR A 274 26.87 8.71 25.77
CA TYR A 274 25.42 8.77 25.75
C TYR A 274 24.82 8.30 24.42
N ALA A 275 23.61 7.74 24.46
CA ALA A 275 22.78 7.44 23.31
C ALA A 275 21.69 8.50 23.18
N PHE A 276 21.62 9.15 22.00
CA PHE A 276 20.57 10.11 21.67
C PHE A 276 20.41 10.25 20.16
N LYS A 277 19.19 10.55 19.72
CA LYS A 277 18.86 10.83 18.33
C LYS A 277 18.98 12.33 18.01
N TYR A 278 18.46 13.16 18.91
CA TYR A 278 18.45 14.62 18.80
C TYR A 278 19.13 15.23 20.03
N LEU A 279 19.79 16.37 19.82
CA LEU A 279 20.42 17.13 20.90
C LEU A 279 19.40 18.16 21.42
N PRO A 280 19.11 18.20 22.74
CA PRO A 280 18.23 19.21 23.32
C PRO A 280 18.75 20.64 23.09
N ASN A 281 17.83 21.61 23.00
CA ASN A 281 18.17 22.99 22.64
C ASN A 281 19.03 23.69 23.70
N ASP A 282 18.95 23.29 24.97
CA ASP A 282 19.71 23.85 26.07
C ASP A 282 21.20 23.47 26.04
N TYR A 283 21.60 22.51 25.20
CA TYR A 283 23.00 22.14 24.99
C TYR A 283 23.71 23.12 24.04
N VAL A 284 22.97 23.92 23.28
CA VAL A 284 23.53 24.82 22.26
C VAL A 284 23.14 26.25 22.56
N ILE A 285 24.14 27.14 22.63
CA ILE A 285 23.89 28.57 22.77
C ILE A 285 23.41 29.09 21.42
N ASN A 286 22.15 29.50 21.35
CA ASN A 286 21.61 30.17 20.17
C ASN A 286 22.30 31.52 19.98
N LYS A 287 22.88 31.74 18.78
CA LYS A 287 23.51 33.01 18.44
C LYS A 287 22.45 34.13 18.47
N LYS A 288 22.71 35.18 19.25
CA LYS A 288 21.87 36.37 19.34
C LYS A 288 21.88 37.10 17.99
N ARG A 289 20.76 37.72 17.62
CA ARG A 289 20.75 38.63 16.46
C ARG A 289 21.63 39.84 16.78
N LEU A 290 22.26 40.41 15.75
CA LEU A 290 22.89 41.71 15.92
C LEU A 290 21.83 42.74 16.34
N PRO A 291 22.14 43.66 17.27
CA PRO A 291 21.26 44.78 17.61
C PRO A 291 20.86 45.58 16.37
N GLU A 292 19.70 46.23 16.40
CA GLU A 292 19.30 47.11 15.29
C GLU A 292 20.17 48.36 15.19
N ASN A 293 20.65 48.85 16.35
CA ASN A 293 21.55 49.99 16.45
C ASN A 293 22.98 49.50 16.70
N PRO A 294 23.95 49.79 15.81
CA PRO A 294 25.34 49.37 15.96
C PRO A 294 26.02 49.82 17.26
N ARG A 295 25.56 50.93 17.84
CA ARG A 295 26.07 51.48 19.11
C ARG A 295 25.81 50.56 20.30
N ASP A 296 24.78 49.71 20.23
CA ASP A 296 24.43 48.78 21.31
C ASP A 296 25.39 47.59 21.41
N LEU A 297 26.20 47.35 20.36
CA LEU A 297 27.15 46.25 20.30
C LEU A 297 28.31 46.42 21.30
N LYS A 298 28.48 47.62 21.89
CA LYS A 298 29.58 47.99 22.82
C LYS A 298 30.98 47.65 22.29
N ILE A 299 31.14 47.62 20.97
CA ILE A 299 32.43 47.44 20.31
C ILE A 299 33.00 48.81 19.97
N ASN A 300 34.27 49.05 20.31
CA ASN A 300 34.95 50.29 20.02
C ASN A 300 35.39 50.31 18.55
N VAL A 301 34.65 51.03 17.70
CA VAL A 301 34.97 51.21 16.27
C VAL A 301 35.47 52.64 16.07
N LYS A 302 36.66 52.79 15.47
CA LYS A 302 37.37 54.08 15.36
C LYS A 302 36.66 55.10 14.46
N GLU A 303 36.15 54.67 13.31
CA GLU A 303 35.57 55.56 12.29
C GLU A 303 34.04 55.73 12.42
N GLY A 304 33.43 55.11 13.43
CA GLY A 304 31.98 55.12 13.60
C GLY A 304 31.25 54.18 12.62
N PHE A 305 29.93 54.31 12.56
CA PHE A 305 29.06 53.53 11.67
C PHE A 305 28.28 54.48 10.74
N PRO A 306 28.03 54.11 9.47
CA PRO A 306 28.41 52.85 8.83
C PRO A 306 29.89 52.81 8.41
N ILE A 307 30.50 51.62 8.44
CA ILE A 307 31.91 51.42 8.07
C ILE A 307 32.05 51.51 6.55
N LYS A 308 32.93 52.40 6.08
CA LYS A 308 33.20 52.67 4.66
C LYS A 308 34.49 52.01 4.14
N SER A 309 35.34 51.49 5.02
CA SER A 309 36.59 50.85 4.62
C SER A 309 36.47 49.32 4.67
N ARG A 310 36.89 48.64 3.58
CA ARG A 310 36.84 47.16 3.50
C ARG A 310 37.70 46.48 4.56
N THR A 311 38.90 47.02 4.82
CA THR A 311 39.83 46.45 5.81
C THR A 311 39.26 46.58 7.22
N GLU A 312 38.61 47.71 7.52
CA GLU A 312 37.92 47.93 8.78
C GLU A 312 36.69 47.05 8.94
N ALA A 313 35.91 46.84 7.87
CA ALA A 313 34.75 45.95 7.88
C ALA A 313 35.15 44.50 8.22
N LEU A 314 36.26 44.01 7.66
CA LEU A 314 36.79 42.68 7.97
C LEU A 314 37.29 42.58 9.43
N ASN A 315 37.96 43.62 9.92
CA ASN A 315 38.41 43.68 11.31
C ASN A 315 37.24 43.76 12.29
N PHE A 316 36.19 44.50 11.94
CA PHE A 316 34.94 44.57 12.69
C PHE A 316 34.24 43.21 12.74
N ILE A 317 34.09 42.51 11.61
CA ILE A 317 33.49 41.17 11.58
C ILE A 317 34.25 40.19 12.48
N LYS A 318 35.59 40.28 12.52
CA LYS A 318 36.43 39.46 13.42
C LYS A 318 36.29 39.85 14.89
N SER A 319 35.97 41.11 15.20
CA SER A 319 35.79 41.58 16.57
C SER A 319 34.39 41.34 17.13
N ILE A 320 33.40 41.07 16.27
CA ILE A 320 32.05 40.65 16.69
C ILE A 320 32.16 39.36 17.54
N PRO A 321 31.66 39.36 18.79
CA PRO A 321 31.66 38.16 19.60
C PRO A 321 30.94 36.98 18.91
N SER A 322 31.50 35.77 19.03
CA SER A 322 31.03 34.56 18.34
C SER A 322 29.58 34.17 18.65
N TYR A 323 29.02 34.68 19.76
CA TYR A 323 27.63 34.48 20.16
C TYR A 323 26.64 35.38 19.39
N TYR A 324 27.08 36.26 18.49
CA TYR A 324 26.20 36.97 17.56
C TYR A 324 26.11 36.26 16.21
N ARG A 325 24.93 36.28 15.62
CA ARG A 325 24.68 35.83 14.25
C ARG A 325 25.02 36.96 13.31
N ILE A 326 26.05 36.76 12.49
CA ILE A 326 26.46 37.71 11.45
C ILE A 326 25.62 37.42 10.19
N PRO A 327 24.68 38.31 9.80
CA PRO A 327 23.94 38.18 8.55
C PRO A 327 24.87 38.37 7.33
N ASN A 328 24.51 37.75 6.21
CA ASN A 328 25.16 37.97 4.92
C ASN A 328 24.07 38.26 3.87
N PRO A 329 24.00 39.47 3.29
CA PRO A 329 24.87 40.62 3.54
C PRO A 329 24.65 41.27 4.92
N MET A 330 25.63 42.01 5.42
CA MET A 330 25.46 42.83 6.63
C MET A 330 24.50 44.00 6.39
N PRO A 331 23.76 44.47 7.41
CA PRO A 331 22.86 45.61 7.24
C PRO A 331 23.65 46.88 6.94
N ALA A 332 23.11 47.73 6.05
CA ALA A 332 23.73 49.00 5.65
C ALA A 332 24.04 49.95 6.82
N LYS A 333 23.31 49.82 7.95
CA LYS A 333 23.58 50.57 9.18
C LYS A 333 24.96 50.25 9.78
N TYR A 334 25.49 49.05 9.53
CA TYR A 334 26.77 48.58 10.05
C TYR A 334 27.90 48.79 9.04
N ILE A 335 27.70 48.34 7.81
CA ILE A 335 28.73 48.35 6.77
C ILE A 335 28.07 48.81 5.47
N GLU A 336 28.64 49.84 4.85
CA GLU A 336 28.18 50.36 3.55
C GLU A 336 28.92 49.70 2.37
N VAL A 337 30.18 49.28 2.59
CA VAL A 337 31.01 48.65 1.55
C VAL A 337 30.77 47.14 1.45
N ASN A 338 30.76 46.62 0.21
CA ASN A 338 30.79 45.19 -0.04
C ASN A 338 32.10 44.58 0.48
N TYR A 339 32.05 44.01 1.69
CA TYR A 339 33.19 43.34 2.33
C TYR A 339 33.36 41.90 1.85
N THR A 340 32.37 41.35 1.14
CA THR A 340 32.49 40.02 0.54
C THR A 340 33.45 40.11 -0.65
N GLN A 341 34.15 39.02 -0.97
CA GLN A 341 34.99 38.96 -2.17
C GLN A 341 34.15 38.78 -3.45
N LEU A 342 32.83 38.87 -3.35
CA LEU A 342 31.92 38.73 -4.47
C LEU A 342 31.85 40.09 -5.18
N GLU A 343 32.12 40.09 -6.48
CA GLU A 343 31.92 41.26 -7.35
C GLU A 343 30.47 41.73 -7.24
N ASP A 344 30.26 43.04 -7.32
CA ASP A 344 28.91 43.60 -7.36
C ASP A 344 28.19 43.05 -8.61
N LEU A 345 26.90 42.78 -8.46
CA LEU A 345 26.09 42.32 -9.59
C LEU A 345 26.10 43.41 -10.66
N PRO A 346 26.37 43.09 -11.95
CA PRO A 346 26.38 44.09 -12.99
C PRO A 346 25.02 44.78 -13.10
N GLU A 347 25.04 46.12 -13.11
CA GLU A 347 23.84 46.95 -13.21
C GLU A 347 23.25 46.92 -14.62
N GLU A 348 24.09 46.67 -15.64
CA GLU A 348 23.68 46.55 -17.03
C GLU A 348 23.57 45.10 -17.48
N TRP A 349 22.47 44.77 -18.14
CA TRP A 349 22.19 43.42 -18.66
C TRP A 349 23.25 42.94 -19.68
N GLU A 350 24.00 43.84 -20.31
CA GLU A 350 25.06 43.54 -21.26
C GLU A 350 26.34 43.03 -20.57
N GLU A 351 26.60 43.46 -19.35
CA GLU A 351 27.71 42.99 -18.51
C GLU A 351 27.42 41.60 -17.94
N VAL A 352 26.15 41.27 -17.66
CA VAL A 352 25.70 39.92 -17.27
C VAL A 352 26.08 38.86 -18.32
N LYS A 353 26.10 39.21 -19.62
CA LYS A 353 26.55 38.32 -20.70
C LYS A 353 28.05 38.08 -20.73
N LYS A 354 28.85 39.02 -20.21
CA LYS A 354 30.32 38.92 -20.14
C LYS A 354 30.80 38.15 -18.92
N ILE A 355 30.00 38.08 -17.85
CA ILE A 355 30.22 37.14 -16.74
C ILE A 355 29.83 35.75 -17.25
N GLU A 356 30.71 35.17 -18.07
CA GLU A 356 30.66 33.76 -18.44
C GLU A 356 30.41 32.96 -17.16
N ILE A 357 29.26 32.28 -17.13
CA ILE A 357 28.91 31.11 -16.33
C ILE A 357 30.17 30.48 -15.71
N ILE A 358 30.63 31.03 -14.58
CA ILE A 358 31.68 30.44 -13.76
C ILE A 358 31.02 29.22 -13.16
N LYS A 359 31.14 28.12 -13.89
CA LYS A 359 30.88 26.73 -13.54
C LYS A 359 30.02 26.59 -12.29
N ILE A 360 28.71 26.78 -12.45
CA ILE A 360 27.76 26.02 -11.64
C ILE A 360 28.02 24.55 -12.03
N LYS A 361 28.97 23.92 -11.34
CA LYS A 361 29.10 22.47 -11.30
C LYS A 361 27.75 21.98 -10.82
N ARG A 362 26.95 21.49 -11.79
CA ARG A 362 25.68 20.81 -11.58
C ARG A 362 25.85 19.83 -10.44
N PHE A 363 25.28 20.15 -9.29
CA PHE A 363 25.04 19.16 -8.26
C PHE A 363 23.91 18.27 -8.77
N GLY A 364 24.28 17.05 -9.14
CA GLY A 364 23.45 15.86 -8.99
C GLY A 364 22.24 15.74 -9.89
N ASP A 365 22.38 14.84 -10.86
CA ASP A 365 21.33 13.95 -11.38
C ASP A 365 20.03 13.91 -10.57
N LYS A 366 18.91 14.21 -11.25
CA LYS A 366 17.72 13.36 -11.27
C LYS A 366 16.85 13.77 -12.47
N ARG A 367 16.73 12.82 -13.41
CA ARG A 367 15.87 12.85 -14.59
C ARG A 367 14.43 13.19 -14.18
N LEU A 368 13.79 14.13 -14.88
CA LEU A 368 12.33 14.22 -14.89
C LEU A 368 11.76 12.95 -15.56
N PRO A 369 10.78 12.24 -14.97
CA PRO A 369 10.21 11.04 -15.56
C PRO A 369 9.29 11.37 -16.76
N SER A 370 9.40 10.55 -17.81
CA SER A 370 8.59 10.54 -19.03
C SER A 370 7.08 10.27 -18.82
N ASP A 371 6.63 10.16 -17.58
CA ASP A 371 5.27 9.73 -17.25
C ASP A 371 4.26 10.89 -17.21
N LEU A 372 4.74 12.15 -17.12
CA LEU A 372 3.88 13.34 -17.20
C LEU A 372 3.40 13.64 -18.63
N GLU A 373 4.17 13.26 -19.66
CA GLU A 373 3.73 13.37 -21.06
C GLU A 373 2.71 12.30 -21.45
N LYS A 374 2.76 11.11 -20.82
CA LYS A 374 1.73 10.08 -20.97
C LYS A 374 0.41 10.49 -20.30
N LEU A 375 0.47 11.06 -19.10
CA LEU A 375 -0.73 11.48 -18.35
C LEU A 375 -1.53 12.59 -19.08
N ASN A 376 -0.84 13.47 -19.81
CA ASN A 376 -1.47 14.57 -20.54
C ASN A 376 -2.11 14.13 -21.87
N LYS A 377 -1.73 12.94 -22.37
CA LYS A 377 -2.29 12.35 -23.60
C LYS A 377 -3.58 11.56 -23.32
N ASP A 378 -3.68 10.94 -22.15
CA ASP A 378 -4.85 10.14 -21.76
C ASP A 378 -6.04 11.00 -21.27
N LEU A 379 -5.79 12.23 -20.82
CA LEU A 379 -6.85 13.16 -20.39
C LEU A 379 -7.58 13.88 -21.55
N LYS A 380 -7.14 13.73 -22.79
CA LYS A 380 -7.75 14.39 -23.97
C LYS A 380 -8.68 13.49 -24.81
N GLN A 381 -8.98 12.27 -24.38
CA GLN A 381 -9.95 11.41 -25.06
C GLN A 381 -10.91 10.76 -24.07
N LYS A 382 -11.94 11.52 -23.65
CA LYS A 382 -13.33 11.05 -23.45
C LYS A 382 -14.12 12.11 -22.69
N GLU A 383 -14.91 12.87 -23.43
CA GLU A 383 -16.25 13.24 -22.98
C GLU A 383 -17.22 12.81 -24.08
N PRO A 384 -18.33 12.17 -23.68
CA PRO A 384 -19.58 12.71 -24.15
C PRO A 384 -20.52 13.00 -22.99
N GLU A 385 -21.12 14.17 -23.10
CA GLU A 385 -22.32 14.63 -22.41
C GLU A 385 -23.44 13.59 -22.54
N PHE A 386 -24.12 13.31 -21.43
CA PHE A 386 -25.51 12.86 -21.45
C PHE A 386 -26.25 13.43 -20.24
N GLN A 387 -27.02 14.49 -20.48
CA GLN A 387 -28.16 14.85 -19.65
C GLN A 387 -29.27 13.82 -19.83
N TRP A 388 -30.05 13.53 -18.78
CA TRP A 388 -31.52 13.52 -18.88
C TRP A 388 -32.12 13.77 -17.49
N SER A 389 -32.91 14.85 -17.40
CA SER A 389 -33.91 15.08 -16.37
C SER A 389 -35.30 14.86 -16.97
N PHE A 390 -36.18 14.16 -16.27
CA PHE A 390 -37.44 14.65 -15.69
C PHE A 390 -38.36 13.48 -15.25
N PRO A 391 -39.25 13.70 -14.26
CA PRO A 391 -40.20 12.72 -13.75
C PRO A 391 -41.55 12.80 -14.47
N ILE A 392 -42.29 11.69 -14.56
CA ILE A 392 -43.73 11.73 -14.79
C ILE A 392 -44.43 10.68 -13.91
N THR A 393 -45.21 11.20 -12.96
CA THR A 393 -46.34 10.56 -12.30
C THR A 393 -47.50 10.36 -13.28
N LEU A 394 -48.21 9.23 -13.17
CA LEU A 394 -49.62 9.17 -13.52
C LEU A 394 -50.32 8.19 -12.57
N GLN A 395 -51.15 8.79 -11.71
CA GLN A 395 -52.13 8.13 -10.87
C GLN A 395 -53.24 7.55 -11.75
N ASP A 396 -53.62 6.31 -11.46
CA ASP A 396 -54.88 5.74 -11.90
C ASP A 396 -56.05 6.51 -11.28
N LYS A 397 -56.94 7.03 -12.13
CA LYS A 397 -58.35 7.25 -11.77
C LYS A 397 -59.19 6.32 -12.65
N VAL A 398 -59.78 5.32 -12.01
CA VAL A 398 -60.91 4.55 -12.50
C VAL A 398 -62.14 5.46 -12.52
N PRO A 399 -62.99 5.42 -13.56
CA PRO A 399 -64.41 5.63 -13.40
C PRO A 399 -65.12 4.28 -13.48
N GLU A 400 -65.86 3.96 -12.43
CA GLU A 400 -66.94 3.00 -12.50
C GLU A 400 -68.07 3.59 -13.37
N GLY A 401 -68.59 2.75 -14.26
CA GLY A 401 -69.67 3.02 -15.19
C GLY A 401 -69.97 1.78 -16.00
#